data_AF-A0A6P6ASH6-F1
#
_entry.id   AF-A0A6P6ASH6-F1
#
_cell.length_a   1.000
_cell.length_b   1.000
_cell.length_c   1.000
_cell.angle_alpha   90.00
_cell.angle_beta   90.00
_cell.angle_gamma   90.00
#
_symmetry.space_group_name_H-M   'P 1'
#
loop_
_entity.id
_entity.type
_entity.pdbx_description
1 polymer ?
#
loop_
_entity_poly.entity_id
_entity_poly.type
_entity_poly.pdbx_seq_one_letter_code
_entity_poly.pdbx_strand_id
1 'polypeptide(L)'
;MASINFNPFESWFRKPQNPIQPINLLSLTKSFLPNTSADSPNFASIKASGLLRKKPKKTDPNSDKPGPYKQMLDQFFWECENLPDYRHTPEVEKILKEDPLFEKKENPTEEEIKENEKWWQDFRTSPVIQFLSRAEEIADKINRIELKENEEPFRKEDKKLWQAVPHVIGLDGRPMPRKAIKTREESDNKFWDFTKHFFLGLWGFRQRPYPPGRPIDVAQAIGYKRLERRYYDFIMRSGGWYYKDRLGRTRGPCELITLKTAWGAGIIDKHTFIWGEDMDEWAPIHMVYGLEPAIATWEVRFGAAATAFLHKLQKGIPPWVPLKGHEEKTYKQLQEEAIESKRRDLAVLKANDGIWPGVRTPSHALFLWASGSEMTTLLESDHMPNKYISKDLRRKLAKVIPGLRPWEVLSVEQAMDEITYGGKWYREPLGSYTTGPPYIAEWNRDVQQTLQVFHSVSRALYKKLERTIPGFKAIMKKVEADADARNARRKEEREAYRKAKEAAKRH
;
A
#
# COMPACT_ATOMS: atom_id res chain seq x y z
N MET A 1 -8.14 52.15 48.20
CA MET A 1 -7.05 51.94 47.22
C MET A 1 -6.17 50.80 47.71
N ALA A 2 -6.66 49.57 47.57
CA ALA A 2 -5.97 48.36 47.97
C ALA A 2 -5.72 47.53 46.71
N SER A 3 -4.45 47.39 46.34
CA SER A 3 -3.98 46.54 45.24
C SER A 3 -3.92 45.09 45.72
N ILE A 4 -4.85 44.27 45.23
CA ILE A 4 -4.82 42.82 45.40
C ILE A 4 -3.98 42.25 44.25
N ASN A 5 -2.85 41.64 44.59
CA ASN A 5 -1.88 41.06 43.66
C ASN A 5 -2.26 39.59 43.36
N PHE A 6 -2.56 39.27 42.10
CA PHE A 6 -2.87 37.92 41.64
C PHE A 6 -1.64 37.29 40.96
N ASN A 7 -0.91 36.44 41.68
CA ASN A 7 0.08 35.52 41.09
C ASN A 7 -0.40 34.07 41.26
N PRO A 8 -1.00 33.42 40.24
CA PRO A 8 -1.44 32.02 40.35
C PRO A 8 -0.52 31.01 39.63
N PHE A 9 0.73 31.34 39.30
CA PHE A 9 1.58 30.47 38.44
C PHE A 9 2.96 30.06 38.99
N GLU A 10 3.37 30.49 40.18
CA GLU A 10 4.71 30.11 40.71
C GLU A 10 4.76 28.77 41.46
N SER A 11 3.61 28.16 41.78
CA SER A 11 3.55 26.90 42.54
C SER A 11 3.37 25.63 41.68
N TRP A 12 3.09 25.75 40.38
CA TRP A 12 2.74 24.60 39.52
C TRP A 12 3.93 23.81 38.95
N PHE A 13 5.17 24.34 39.03
CA PHE A 13 6.34 23.72 38.40
C PHE A 13 7.48 23.34 39.36
N ARG A 14 7.17 23.04 40.63
CA ARG A 14 8.12 22.30 41.48
C ARG A 14 7.86 20.80 41.33
N LYS A 15 8.89 20.05 40.91
CA LYS A 15 8.87 18.57 41.01
C LYS A 15 8.48 18.19 42.45
N PRO A 16 7.46 17.34 42.68
CA PRO A 16 7.22 16.83 44.02
C PRO A 16 8.45 16.04 44.48
N GLN A 17 8.94 16.31 45.69
CA GLN A 17 10.14 15.67 46.23
C GLN A 17 9.94 14.17 46.54
N ASN A 18 8.70 13.67 46.51
CA ASN A 18 8.38 12.25 46.70
C ASN A 18 7.40 11.78 45.61
N PRO A 19 7.62 10.62 44.97
CA PRO A 19 6.66 10.05 44.02
C PRO A 19 5.38 9.66 44.77
N ILE A 20 4.24 10.19 44.32
CA ILE A 20 2.92 9.75 44.78
C ILE A 20 2.76 8.28 44.35
N GLN A 21 2.44 7.39 45.30
CA GLN A 21 2.22 5.98 45.01
C GLN A 21 1.07 5.82 44.00
N PRO A 22 1.24 5.00 42.95
CA PRO A 22 0.19 4.79 41.96
C PRO A 22 -1.04 4.15 42.62
N ILE A 23 -2.20 4.75 42.41
CA ILE A 23 -3.50 4.23 42.87
C ILE A 23 -3.71 2.85 42.25
N ASN A 24 -3.95 1.85 43.11
CA ASN A 24 -4.00 0.44 42.75
C ASN A 24 -5.34 0.05 42.09
N LEU A 25 -5.45 0.29 40.77
CA LEU A 25 -6.65 0.03 39.96
C LEU A 25 -6.95 -1.47 39.72
N LEU A 26 -6.09 -2.39 40.17
CA LEU A 26 -6.31 -3.84 40.09
C LEU A 26 -7.45 -4.33 40.99
N SER A 27 -7.86 -3.54 41.99
CA SER A 27 -9.00 -3.89 42.87
C SER A 27 -10.36 -3.62 42.22
N LEU A 28 -10.42 -2.72 41.23
CA LEU A 28 -11.66 -2.24 40.60
C LEU A 28 -12.10 -3.11 39.41
N THR A 29 -11.18 -3.89 38.82
CA THR A 29 -11.51 -4.84 37.74
C THR A 29 -12.21 -6.10 38.25
N LYS A 30 -12.11 -6.40 39.56
CA LYS A 30 -12.81 -7.53 40.19
C LYS A 30 -14.28 -7.24 40.51
N SER A 31 -14.72 -5.97 40.50
CA SER A 31 -16.09 -5.59 40.90
C SER A 31 -17.08 -5.45 39.74
N PHE A 32 -16.62 -5.47 38.48
CA PHE A 32 -17.48 -5.22 37.30
C PHE A 32 -17.64 -6.41 36.33
N LEU A 33 -17.09 -7.58 36.64
CA LEU A 33 -17.30 -8.80 35.86
C LEU A 33 -18.27 -9.73 36.62
N PRO A 34 -19.43 -10.09 36.04
CA PRO A 34 -20.29 -11.08 36.65
C PRO A 34 -19.59 -12.45 36.61
N ASN A 35 -19.50 -13.11 37.78
CA ASN A 35 -19.04 -14.50 37.89
C ASN A 35 -19.95 -15.39 37.06
N THR A 36 -19.51 -15.76 35.85
CA THR A 36 -20.15 -16.81 35.08
C THR A 36 -19.64 -18.15 35.61
N SER A 37 -20.55 -18.89 36.24
CA SER A 37 -20.39 -20.30 36.57
C SER A 37 -20.06 -21.07 35.30
N ALA A 38 -18.89 -21.71 35.29
CA ALA A 38 -18.48 -22.63 34.26
C ALA A 38 -19.42 -23.85 34.26
N ASP A 39 -20.31 -23.92 33.27
CA ASP A 39 -20.93 -25.16 32.80
C ASP A 39 -21.57 -24.89 31.42
N SER A 40 -20.77 -25.03 30.37
CA SER A 40 -21.28 -25.29 29.02
C SER A 40 -20.58 -26.54 28.47
N PRO A 41 -21.31 -27.51 27.88
CA PRO A 41 -20.74 -28.78 27.48
C PRO A 41 -20.06 -28.64 26.11
N ASN A 42 -18.80 -29.04 26.03
CA ASN A 42 -18.11 -29.19 24.76
C ASN A 42 -18.74 -30.34 23.96
N PHE A 43 -19.14 -30.03 22.73
CA PHE A 43 -19.58 -30.99 21.73
C PHE A 43 -18.37 -31.85 21.29
N ALA A 44 -18.57 -33.17 21.23
CA ALA A 44 -17.58 -34.22 20.93
C ALA A 44 -16.62 -34.61 22.07
N SER A 45 -17.13 -35.34 23.08
CA SER A 45 -16.33 -36.29 23.86
C SER A 45 -16.78 -37.73 23.56
N ILE A 46 -15.90 -38.50 22.92
CA ILE A 46 -16.04 -39.96 22.88
C ILE A 46 -15.68 -40.47 24.26
N LYS A 47 -16.65 -41.10 24.92
CA LYS A 47 -16.50 -41.78 26.20
C LYS A 47 -15.56 -42.96 26.04
N ALA A 48 -14.42 -42.92 26.73
CA ALA A 48 -13.73 -44.11 27.21
C ALA A 48 -13.55 -43.97 28.72
N SER A 49 -14.30 -44.78 29.45
CA SER A 49 -14.40 -44.81 30.90
C SER A 49 -13.17 -45.44 31.56
N GLY A 50 -12.70 -44.78 32.61
CA GLY A 50 -12.34 -45.41 33.88
C GLY A 50 -10.99 -46.10 33.99
N LEU A 51 -10.06 -45.48 34.74
CA LEU A 51 -9.37 -46.05 35.91
C LEU A 51 -8.13 -45.19 36.26
N LEU A 52 -8.22 -44.47 37.40
CA LEU A 52 -7.17 -43.90 38.26
C LEU A 52 -7.53 -42.48 38.71
N ARG A 53 -8.31 -42.38 39.79
CA ARG A 53 -8.44 -41.15 40.59
C ARG A 53 -7.10 -40.85 41.26
N LYS A 54 -6.25 -40.02 40.63
CA LYS A 54 -5.18 -39.32 41.35
C LYS A 54 -5.80 -38.14 42.12
N LYS A 55 -5.63 -38.14 43.44
CA LYS A 55 -5.99 -37.00 44.30
C LYS A 55 -5.24 -35.74 43.81
N PRO A 56 -5.86 -34.54 43.84
CA PRO A 56 -5.17 -33.31 43.49
C PRO A 56 -4.03 -33.05 44.49
N LYS A 57 -2.83 -32.82 43.97
CA LYS A 57 -1.68 -32.36 44.77
C LYS A 57 -2.04 -31.00 45.34
N LYS A 58 -1.94 -30.83 46.67
CA LYS A 58 -2.04 -29.52 47.32
C LYS A 58 -0.95 -28.60 46.73
N THR A 59 -1.35 -27.41 46.31
CA THR A 59 -0.46 -26.35 45.88
C THR A 59 0.31 -25.81 47.08
N ASP A 60 1.64 -25.88 47.01
CA ASP A 60 2.53 -25.29 48.02
C ASP A 60 2.37 -23.76 48.03
N PRO A 61 2.22 -23.12 49.20
CA PRO A 61 1.98 -21.67 49.32
C PRO A 61 3.22 -20.79 49.09
N ASN A 62 4.34 -21.36 48.59
CA ASN A 62 5.62 -20.65 48.40
C ASN A 62 6.12 -20.63 46.94
N SER A 63 5.25 -20.82 45.94
CA SER A 63 5.63 -20.63 44.54
C SER A 63 5.23 -19.25 44.01
N ASP A 64 5.83 -18.18 44.56
CA ASP A 64 5.76 -16.82 43.98
C ASP A 64 6.51 -16.70 42.63
N LYS A 65 7.09 -17.80 42.14
CA LYS A 65 7.71 -17.83 40.82
C LYS A 65 6.60 -18.00 39.77
N PRO A 66 6.42 -17.04 38.85
CA PRO A 66 5.49 -17.21 37.74
C PRO A 66 5.79 -18.53 37.01
N GLY A 67 4.75 -19.25 36.59
CA GLY A 67 4.93 -20.49 35.84
C GLY A 67 5.71 -20.27 34.54
N PRO A 68 6.27 -21.33 33.92
CA PRO A 68 7.16 -21.22 32.76
C PRO A 68 6.54 -20.46 31.58
N TYR A 69 5.24 -20.65 31.31
CA TYR A 69 4.53 -19.89 30.26
C TYR A 69 4.32 -18.42 30.60
N LYS A 70 4.12 -18.09 31.88
CA LYS A 70 3.99 -16.72 32.35
C LYS A 70 5.33 -15.99 32.27
N GLN A 71 6.42 -16.67 32.62
CA GLN A 71 7.78 -16.15 32.41
C GLN A 71 8.10 -15.91 30.93
N MET A 72 7.72 -16.83 30.03
CA MET A 72 7.90 -16.64 28.59
C MET A 72 7.09 -15.46 28.05
N LEU A 73 5.87 -15.26 28.54
CA LEU A 73 5.00 -14.15 28.15
C LEU A 73 5.51 -12.82 28.70
N ASP A 74 5.95 -12.79 29.97
CA ASP A 74 6.57 -11.60 30.58
C ASP A 74 7.90 -11.25 29.88
N GLN A 75 8.70 -12.26 29.52
CA GLN A 75 9.91 -12.09 28.71
C GLN A 75 9.58 -11.56 27.31
N PHE A 76 8.54 -12.08 26.66
CA PHE A 76 8.10 -11.59 25.35
C PHE A 76 7.69 -10.12 25.41
N PHE A 77 6.88 -9.72 26.39
CA PHE A 77 6.50 -8.31 26.56
C PHE A 77 7.70 -7.44 26.88
N TRP A 78 8.62 -7.91 27.74
CA TRP A 78 9.85 -7.21 28.04
C TRP A 78 10.76 -7.03 26.81
N GLU A 79 10.87 -8.05 25.97
CA GLU A 79 11.60 -7.96 24.69
C GLU A 79 10.90 -6.98 23.75
N CYS A 80 9.57 -7.02 23.62
CA CYS A 80 8.80 -6.06 22.82
C CYS A 80 8.99 -4.60 23.27
N GLU A 81 9.07 -4.37 24.58
CA GLU A 81 9.27 -3.04 25.16
C GLU A 81 10.70 -2.52 25.02
N ASN A 82 11.70 -3.43 25.02
CA ASN A 82 13.12 -3.08 25.00
C ASN A 82 13.84 -3.40 23.68
N LEU A 83 13.11 -3.76 22.62
CA LEU A 83 13.69 -3.98 21.30
C LEU A 83 14.34 -2.66 20.81
N PRO A 84 15.66 -2.63 20.57
CA PRO A 84 16.31 -1.45 20.03
C PRO A 84 15.83 -1.21 18.60
N ASP A 85 15.59 0.05 18.25
CA ASP A 85 15.26 0.41 16.87
C ASP A 85 16.51 0.31 15.99
N TYR A 86 16.64 -0.83 15.30
CA TYR A 86 17.78 -1.14 14.45
C TYR A 86 17.97 -0.14 13.30
N ARG A 87 16.93 0.62 12.94
CA ARG A 87 16.96 1.65 11.89
C ARG A 87 17.89 2.83 12.20
N HIS A 88 18.22 3.04 13.47
CA HIS A 88 19.04 4.15 13.94
C HIS A 88 20.39 3.69 14.52
N THR A 89 20.85 2.49 14.16
CA THR A 89 22.17 2.00 14.54
C THR A 89 23.28 2.76 13.78
N PRO A 90 24.48 2.92 14.38
CA PRO A 90 25.57 3.65 13.74
C PRO A 90 26.02 2.99 12.41
N GLU A 91 25.89 1.67 12.28
CA GLU A 91 26.17 0.95 11.04
C GLU A 91 25.19 1.33 9.91
N VAL A 92 23.90 1.44 10.24
CA VAL A 92 22.86 1.88 9.30
C VAL A 92 23.09 3.34 8.89
N GLU A 93 23.46 4.21 9.83
CA GLU A 93 23.81 5.60 9.49
C GLU A 93 25.04 5.70 8.58
N LYS A 94 26.05 4.84 8.77
CA LYS A 94 27.21 4.76 7.87
C LYS A 94 26.77 4.35 6.46
N ILE A 95 25.98 3.28 6.33
CA ILE A 95 25.47 2.80 5.04
C ILE A 95 24.63 3.86 4.33
N LEU A 96 23.85 4.66 5.06
CA LEU A 96 23.03 5.74 4.48
C LEU A 96 23.85 6.96 4.03
N LYS A 97 25.02 7.20 4.67
CA LYS A 97 25.95 8.29 4.31
C LYS A 97 26.97 7.88 3.23
N GLU A 98 27.18 6.59 3.05
CA GLU A 98 28.01 6.03 1.98
C GLU A 98 27.32 6.20 0.63
N ASP A 99 28.04 6.79 -0.33
CA ASP A 99 27.54 6.89 -1.70
C ASP A 99 27.67 5.52 -2.38
N PRO A 100 26.58 4.94 -2.93
CA PRO A 100 26.62 3.58 -3.47
C PRO A 100 27.46 3.44 -4.73
N LEU A 101 27.84 4.56 -5.36
CA LEU A 101 28.58 4.60 -6.63
C LEU A 101 30.07 4.94 -6.47
N PHE A 102 30.45 5.59 -5.36
CA PHE A 102 31.81 6.10 -5.18
C PHE A 102 32.39 5.62 -3.85
N GLU A 103 33.56 4.99 -3.92
CA GLU A 103 34.32 4.62 -2.73
C GLU A 103 34.98 5.88 -2.13
N LYS A 104 34.63 6.20 -0.88
CA LYS A 104 35.30 7.27 -0.14
C LYS A 104 36.61 6.72 0.42
N LYS A 105 37.74 7.06 -0.19
CA LYS A 105 39.07 6.83 0.39
C LYS A 105 39.29 7.84 1.53
N GLU A 106 39.65 7.36 2.72
CA GLU A 106 39.78 8.21 3.93
C GLU A 106 40.98 9.18 3.88
N ASN A 107 42.06 8.83 3.17
CA ASN A 107 43.27 9.66 3.02
C ASN A 107 43.81 9.63 1.57
N PRO A 108 43.23 10.39 0.63
CA PRO A 108 43.75 10.46 -0.74
C PRO A 108 45.08 11.23 -0.79
N THR A 109 46.02 10.74 -1.58
CA THR A 109 47.29 11.45 -1.86
C THR A 109 47.07 12.63 -2.82
N GLU A 110 47.91 13.67 -2.76
CA GLU A 110 47.78 14.84 -3.65
C GLU A 110 47.86 14.49 -5.14
N GLU A 111 48.59 13.43 -5.48
CA GLU A 111 48.71 12.90 -6.84
C GLU A 111 47.38 12.27 -7.31
N GLU A 112 46.76 11.42 -6.49
CA GLU A 112 45.46 10.82 -6.79
C GLU A 112 44.34 11.87 -6.93
N ILE A 113 44.39 12.95 -6.14
CA ILE A 113 43.43 14.06 -6.27
C ILE A 113 43.57 14.71 -7.64
N LYS A 114 44.80 15.03 -8.05
CA LYS A 114 45.09 15.64 -9.36
C LYS A 114 44.74 14.70 -10.51
N GLU A 115 44.97 13.39 -10.37
CA GLU A 115 44.58 12.39 -11.37
C GLU A 115 43.06 12.26 -11.48
N ASN A 116 42.34 12.23 -10.36
CA ASN A 116 40.89 12.22 -10.37
C ASN A 116 40.32 13.50 -11.00
N GLU A 117 40.89 14.67 -10.68
CA GLU A 117 40.48 15.94 -11.30
C GLU A 117 40.69 15.93 -12.82
N LYS A 118 41.85 15.47 -13.29
CA LYS A 118 42.12 15.30 -14.73
C LYS A 118 41.15 14.33 -15.37
N TRP A 119 40.92 13.18 -14.74
CA TRP A 119 39.96 12.19 -15.22
C TRP A 119 38.54 12.77 -15.31
N TRP A 120 38.11 13.55 -14.32
CA TRP A 120 36.81 14.23 -14.35
C TRP A 120 36.73 15.30 -15.45
N GLN A 121 37.83 16.01 -15.70
CA GLN A 121 37.91 16.97 -16.80
C GLN A 121 37.79 16.25 -18.15
N ASP A 122 38.57 15.18 -18.37
CA ASP A 122 38.55 14.37 -19.58
C ASP A 122 37.19 13.68 -19.79
N PHE A 123 36.59 13.19 -18.70
CA PHE A 123 35.25 12.63 -18.71
C PHE A 123 34.21 13.67 -19.14
N ARG A 124 34.27 14.90 -18.61
CA ARG A 124 33.34 15.98 -18.97
C ARG A 124 33.59 16.56 -20.36
N THR A 125 34.84 16.55 -20.85
CA THR A 125 35.18 17.01 -22.21
C THR A 125 34.85 15.98 -23.28
N SER A 126 34.72 14.70 -22.92
CA SER A 126 34.33 13.63 -23.83
C SER A 126 33.03 13.98 -24.58
N PRO A 127 33.01 13.91 -25.92
CA PRO A 127 31.84 14.27 -26.71
C PRO A 127 30.63 13.37 -26.42
N VAL A 128 30.88 12.11 -26.03
CA VAL A 128 29.81 11.17 -25.63
C VAL A 128 29.15 11.63 -24.34
N ILE A 129 29.93 12.07 -23.35
CA ILE A 129 29.38 12.55 -22.07
C ILE A 129 28.66 13.88 -22.26
N GLN A 130 29.18 14.78 -23.09
CA GLN A 130 28.47 16.01 -23.47
C GLN A 130 27.14 15.73 -24.19
N PHE A 131 27.11 14.71 -25.04
CA PHE A 131 25.87 14.26 -25.68
C PHE A 131 24.88 13.70 -24.65
N LEU A 132 25.33 12.83 -23.74
CA LEU A 132 24.49 12.24 -22.70
C LEU A 132 23.97 13.31 -21.74
N SER A 133 24.81 14.24 -21.27
CA SER A 133 24.37 15.34 -20.41
C SER A 133 23.35 16.22 -21.11
N ARG A 134 23.55 16.50 -22.41
CA ARG A 134 22.57 17.23 -23.22
C ARG A 134 21.26 16.45 -23.40
N ALA A 135 21.31 15.13 -23.56
CA ALA A 135 20.13 14.28 -23.63
C ALA A 135 19.35 14.31 -22.30
N GLU A 136 20.05 14.25 -21.16
CA GLU A 136 19.46 14.38 -19.83
C GLU A 136 18.77 15.75 -19.66
N GLU A 137 19.44 16.85 -20.03
CA GLU A 137 18.85 18.20 -20.01
C GLU A 137 17.60 18.32 -20.88
N ILE A 138 17.62 17.74 -22.09
CA ILE A 138 16.47 17.76 -22.99
C ILE A 138 15.32 16.99 -22.36
N ALA A 139 15.60 15.82 -21.80
CA ALA A 139 14.58 14.99 -21.18
C ALA A 139 14.02 15.65 -19.89
N ASP A 140 14.84 16.39 -19.14
CA ASP A 140 14.39 17.23 -18.02
C ASP A 140 13.49 18.37 -18.48
N LYS A 141 13.84 19.04 -19.59
CA LYS A 141 12.99 20.09 -20.19
C LYS A 141 11.65 19.51 -20.65
N ILE A 142 11.66 18.35 -21.31
CA ILE A 142 10.43 17.66 -21.72
C ILE A 142 9.57 17.35 -20.50
N ASN A 143 10.16 16.78 -19.44
CA ASN A 143 9.41 16.47 -18.22
C ASN A 143 8.83 17.73 -17.56
N ARG A 144 9.60 18.83 -17.50
CA ARG A 144 9.10 20.12 -16.98
C ARG A 144 7.94 20.67 -17.82
N ILE A 145 8.01 20.55 -19.14
CA ILE A 145 6.92 20.93 -20.04
C ILE A 145 5.69 20.07 -19.76
N GLU A 146 5.85 18.75 -19.65
CA GLU A 146 4.73 17.83 -19.35
C GLU A 146 4.11 18.09 -17.97
N LEU A 147 4.92 18.40 -16.95
CA LEU A 147 4.42 18.76 -15.63
C LEU A 147 3.61 20.05 -15.67
N LYS A 148 4.15 21.09 -16.32
CA LYS A 148 3.47 22.38 -16.49
C LYS A 148 2.17 22.23 -17.28
N GLU A 149 2.20 21.42 -18.32
CA GLU A 149 1.01 21.10 -19.12
C GLU A 149 -0.09 20.43 -18.29
N ASN A 150 0.26 19.67 -17.25
CA ASN A 150 -0.69 18.94 -16.41
C ASN A 150 -0.84 19.52 -15.00
N GLU A 151 -0.39 20.75 -14.78
CA GLU A 151 -0.41 21.39 -13.47
C GLU A 151 -1.85 21.70 -13.01
N GLU A 152 -2.73 22.02 -13.95
CA GLU A 152 -4.11 22.41 -13.65
C GLU A 152 -5.13 21.44 -14.26
N PRO A 153 -5.99 20.82 -13.44
CA PRO A 153 -7.11 20.05 -13.95
C PRO A 153 -8.21 20.97 -14.49
N PHE A 154 -9.00 20.47 -15.44
CA PHE A 154 -10.18 21.14 -15.99
C PHE A 154 -11.13 21.68 -14.90
N ARG A 155 -11.29 20.92 -13.82
CA ARG A 155 -12.18 21.28 -12.70
C ARG A 155 -11.44 22.11 -11.66
N LYS A 156 -11.82 23.39 -11.56
CA LYS A 156 -11.28 24.33 -10.55
C LYS A 156 -11.42 23.83 -9.11
N GLU A 157 -12.49 23.11 -8.82
CA GLU A 157 -12.79 22.51 -7.51
C GLU A 157 -11.64 21.61 -7.01
N ASP A 158 -11.02 20.87 -7.92
CA ASP A 158 -10.01 19.85 -7.61
C ASP A 158 -8.57 20.39 -7.67
N LYS A 159 -8.37 21.63 -8.15
CA LYS A 159 -7.05 22.26 -8.30
C LYS A 159 -6.22 22.24 -7.02
N LYS A 160 -6.83 22.56 -5.87
CA LYS A 160 -6.15 22.56 -4.56
C LYS A 160 -5.66 21.16 -4.19
N LEU A 161 -6.47 20.13 -4.41
CA LEU A 161 -6.09 18.75 -4.13
C LEU A 161 -4.97 18.33 -5.09
N TRP A 162 -5.13 18.62 -6.38
CA TRP A 162 -4.17 18.27 -7.42
C TRP A 162 -2.76 18.84 -7.17
N GLN A 163 -2.68 20.08 -6.69
CA GLN A 163 -1.41 20.72 -6.32
C GLN A 163 -0.83 20.18 -5.01
N ALA A 164 -1.67 19.73 -4.07
CA ALA A 164 -1.22 19.21 -2.78
C ALA A 164 -0.58 17.82 -2.87
N VAL A 165 -0.99 16.99 -3.83
CA VAL A 165 -0.43 15.65 -4.01
C VAL A 165 0.94 15.75 -4.69
N PRO A 166 2.04 15.30 -4.08
CA PRO A 166 3.36 15.36 -4.66
C PRO A 166 3.51 14.36 -5.81
N HIS A 167 4.49 14.58 -6.68
CA HIS A 167 4.77 13.67 -7.78
C HIS A 167 5.47 12.41 -7.27
N VAL A 168 5.08 11.27 -7.82
CA VAL A 168 5.80 10.01 -7.60
C VAL A 168 7.12 10.09 -8.36
N ILE A 169 8.21 9.69 -7.72
CA ILE A 169 9.53 9.64 -8.34
C ILE A 169 9.55 8.41 -9.27
N GLY A 170 9.82 8.62 -10.56
CA GLY A 170 9.96 7.57 -11.56
C GLY A 170 11.28 6.81 -11.40
N LEU A 171 11.44 5.74 -12.20
CA LEU A 171 12.65 4.92 -12.22
C LEU A 171 13.91 5.76 -12.51
N ASP A 172 13.78 6.78 -13.35
CA ASP A 172 14.85 7.69 -13.73
C ASP A 172 15.15 8.76 -12.65
N GLY A 173 14.52 8.67 -11.47
CA GLY A 173 14.69 9.64 -10.38
C GLY A 173 13.92 10.95 -10.56
N ARG A 174 13.21 11.11 -11.68
CA ARG A 174 12.46 12.33 -12.03
C ARG A 174 11.01 12.25 -11.55
N PRO A 175 10.35 13.38 -11.23
CA PRO A 175 8.93 13.39 -10.93
C PRO A 175 8.14 12.90 -12.15
N MET A 176 7.32 11.87 -11.94
CA MET A 176 6.45 11.31 -12.98
C MET A 176 5.25 12.26 -13.22
N PRO A 177 5.01 12.69 -14.47
CA PRO A 177 3.90 13.58 -14.76
C PRO A 177 2.58 12.82 -14.64
N ARG A 178 1.66 13.36 -13.83
CA ARG A 178 0.27 12.88 -13.78
C ARG A 178 -0.51 13.56 -14.89
N LYS A 179 -1.30 12.82 -15.67
CA LYS A 179 -2.08 13.41 -16.76
C LYS A 179 -3.33 14.09 -16.22
N ALA A 180 -3.46 15.39 -16.46
CA ALA A 180 -4.66 16.13 -16.14
C ALA A 180 -5.68 16.07 -17.29
N ILE A 181 -6.97 15.92 -17.00
CA ILE A 181 -8.03 16.19 -17.98
C ILE A 181 -8.10 17.70 -18.17
N LYS A 182 -8.00 18.20 -19.41
CA LYS A 182 -7.94 19.64 -19.68
C LYS A 182 -9.27 20.21 -20.14
N THR A 183 -10.04 19.43 -20.90
CA THR A 183 -11.29 19.90 -21.51
C THR A 183 -12.51 19.12 -21.03
N ARG A 184 -13.69 19.73 -21.19
CA ARG A 184 -14.96 19.06 -20.92
C ARG A 184 -15.17 17.86 -21.82
N GLU A 185 -14.84 17.99 -23.10
CA GLU A 185 -14.97 16.90 -24.08
C GLU A 185 -14.10 15.70 -23.71
N GLU A 186 -12.86 15.93 -23.26
CA GLU A 186 -12.00 14.86 -22.75
C GLU A 186 -12.59 14.19 -21.50
N SER A 187 -13.19 14.97 -20.61
CA SER A 187 -13.87 14.47 -19.42
C SER A 187 -15.06 13.58 -19.78
N ASP A 188 -15.92 14.07 -20.68
CA ASP A 188 -17.13 13.36 -21.12
C ASP A 188 -16.76 12.10 -21.89
N ASN A 189 -15.75 12.15 -22.78
CA ASN A 189 -15.25 10.98 -23.49
C ASN A 189 -14.71 9.92 -22.54
N LYS A 190 -13.88 10.30 -21.54
CA LYS A 190 -13.38 9.36 -20.53
C LYS A 190 -14.51 8.74 -19.70
N PHE A 191 -15.51 9.54 -19.33
CA PHE A 191 -16.67 9.07 -18.58
C PHE A 191 -17.50 8.08 -19.41
N TRP A 192 -17.78 8.38 -20.67
CA TRP A 192 -18.55 7.49 -21.54
C TRP A 192 -17.78 6.23 -21.93
N ASP A 193 -16.46 6.32 -22.13
CA ASP A 193 -15.61 5.15 -22.33
C ASP A 193 -15.67 4.22 -21.10
N PHE A 194 -15.53 4.78 -19.89
CA PHE A 194 -15.74 4.01 -18.65
C PHE A 194 -17.13 3.39 -18.59
N THR A 195 -18.17 4.19 -18.82
CA THR A 195 -19.57 3.79 -18.68
C THR A 195 -19.89 2.62 -19.63
N LYS A 196 -19.42 2.69 -20.87
CA LYS A 196 -19.53 1.59 -21.83
C LYS A 196 -18.82 0.34 -21.33
N HIS A 197 -17.58 0.46 -20.85
CA HIS A 197 -16.83 -0.69 -20.34
C HIS A 197 -17.46 -1.31 -19.09
N PHE A 198 -17.95 -0.48 -18.17
CA PHE A 198 -18.62 -0.90 -16.96
C PHE A 198 -19.91 -1.66 -17.28
N PHE A 199 -20.81 -1.07 -18.08
CA PHE A 199 -22.06 -1.74 -18.44
C PHE A 199 -21.84 -2.96 -19.31
N LEU A 200 -20.92 -2.93 -20.28
CA LEU A 200 -20.57 -4.11 -21.06
C LEU A 200 -20.07 -5.24 -20.12
N GLY A 201 -19.19 -4.92 -19.18
CA GLY A 201 -18.72 -5.89 -18.20
C GLY A 201 -19.83 -6.44 -17.30
N LEU A 202 -20.72 -5.58 -16.80
CA LEU A 202 -21.85 -5.97 -15.95
C LEU A 202 -22.81 -6.93 -16.66
N TRP A 203 -22.96 -6.76 -17.98
CA TRP A 203 -23.80 -7.61 -18.82
C TRP A 203 -23.06 -8.86 -19.34
N GLY A 204 -21.87 -9.16 -18.79
CA GLY A 204 -21.06 -10.30 -19.18
C GLY A 204 -20.38 -10.15 -20.56
N PHE A 205 -20.48 -8.99 -21.20
CA PHE A 205 -19.71 -8.72 -22.41
C PHE A 205 -18.24 -8.51 -22.06
N ARG A 206 -17.39 -9.09 -22.92
CA ARG A 206 -15.94 -9.05 -22.80
C ARG A 206 -15.44 -7.60 -22.78
N GLN A 207 -14.81 -7.19 -21.68
CA GLN A 207 -14.20 -5.87 -21.56
C GLN A 207 -12.98 -5.76 -22.48
N ARG A 208 -12.84 -4.62 -23.17
CA ARG A 208 -11.63 -4.32 -23.95
C ARG A 208 -10.47 -4.02 -22.99
N PRO A 209 -9.25 -4.52 -23.25
CA PRO A 209 -8.07 -4.11 -22.48
C PRO A 209 -7.89 -2.59 -22.54
N TYR A 210 -7.58 -1.96 -21.39
CA TYR A 210 -7.26 -0.54 -21.37
C TYR A 210 -5.98 -0.26 -22.16
N PRO A 211 -5.95 0.77 -23.03
CA PRO A 211 -4.72 1.11 -23.72
C PRO A 211 -3.67 1.56 -22.71
N PRO A 212 -2.41 1.08 -22.80
CA PRO A 212 -1.36 1.29 -21.79
C PRO A 212 -0.94 2.76 -21.58
N GLY A 213 -1.54 3.73 -22.28
CA GLY A 213 -1.28 5.17 -22.13
C GLY A 213 -2.50 6.02 -21.73
N ARG A 214 -3.67 5.39 -21.51
CA ARG A 214 -4.92 6.05 -21.07
C ARG A 214 -5.56 5.29 -19.91
N PRO A 215 -4.94 5.25 -18.72
CA PRO A 215 -5.68 4.84 -17.53
C PRO A 215 -6.90 5.75 -17.38
N ILE A 216 -8.08 5.15 -17.25
CA ILE A 216 -9.31 5.92 -17.08
C ILE A 216 -9.40 6.35 -15.62
N ASP A 217 -8.92 7.55 -15.33
CA ASP A 217 -9.20 8.19 -14.04
C ASP A 217 -10.62 8.78 -14.10
N VAL A 218 -11.61 7.92 -13.85
CA VAL A 218 -13.03 8.29 -13.79
C VAL A 218 -13.27 9.28 -12.65
N ALA A 219 -12.53 9.15 -11.55
CA ALA A 219 -12.63 10.05 -10.42
C ALA A 219 -12.26 11.47 -10.83
N GLN A 220 -11.25 11.65 -11.68
CA GLN A 220 -10.93 12.95 -12.28
C GLN A 220 -12.03 13.45 -13.23
N ALA A 221 -12.66 12.57 -14.02
CA ALA A 221 -13.76 12.94 -14.93
C ALA A 221 -15.03 13.37 -14.16
N ILE A 222 -15.36 12.68 -13.07
CA ILE A 222 -16.51 12.96 -12.18
C ILE A 222 -16.20 14.12 -11.20
N GLY A 223 -14.92 14.35 -10.91
CA GLY A 223 -14.39 15.34 -9.96
C GLY A 223 -14.38 14.82 -8.53
N TYR A 224 -13.23 14.91 -7.86
CA TYR A 224 -13.01 14.31 -6.54
C TYR A 224 -13.94 14.91 -5.48
N LYS A 225 -14.10 16.24 -5.45
CA LYS A 225 -15.03 16.88 -4.49
C LYS A 225 -16.49 16.51 -4.71
N ARG A 226 -16.90 16.31 -5.97
CA ARG A 226 -18.27 15.90 -6.28
C ARG A 226 -18.51 14.45 -5.91
N LEU A 227 -17.50 13.61 -6.14
CA LEU A 227 -17.50 12.22 -5.74
C LEU A 227 -17.65 12.11 -4.21
N GLU A 228 -16.84 12.86 -3.47
CA GLU A 228 -16.88 12.93 -2.00
C GLU A 228 -18.26 13.34 -1.48
N ARG A 229 -18.89 14.37 -2.07
CA ARG A 229 -20.26 14.79 -1.72
C ARG A 229 -21.31 13.71 -2.00
N ARG A 230 -21.23 13.05 -3.15
CA ARG A 230 -22.17 11.97 -3.50
C ARG A 230 -22.06 10.80 -2.55
N TYR A 231 -20.84 10.40 -2.19
CA TYR A 231 -20.63 9.34 -1.22
C TYR A 231 -21.05 9.78 0.18
N TYR A 232 -20.83 11.04 0.57
CA TYR A 232 -21.38 11.57 1.83
C TYR A 232 -22.91 11.43 1.88
N ASP A 233 -23.62 11.83 0.82
CA ASP A 233 -25.09 11.70 0.75
C ASP A 233 -25.55 10.23 0.77
N PHE A 234 -24.78 9.34 0.12
CA PHE A 234 -25.03 7.90 0.13
C PHE A 234 -24.84 7.32 1.54
N ILE A 235 -23.73 7.64 2.19
CA ILE A 235 -23.37 7.17 3.53
C ILE A 235 -24.38 7.61 4.58
N MET A 236 -24.92 8.83 4.44
CA MET A 236 -25.99 9.32 5.31
C MET A 236 -27.31 8.54 5.17
N ARG A 237 -27.49 7.80 4.06
CA ARG A 237 -28.67 6.95 3.79
C ARG A 237 -28.41 5.46 4.04
N SER A 238 -27.16 5.01 3.93
CA SER A 238 -26.76 3.61 4.14
C SER A 238 -26.38 3.33 5.60
N GLY A 239 -26.82 2.20 6.15
CA GLY A 239 -26.40 1.68 7.45
C GLY A 239 -25.42 0.51 7.33
N GLY A 240 -25.10 -0.13 8.46
CA GLY A 240 -24.38 -1.41 8.44
C GLY A 240 -22.85 -1.32 8.36
N TRP A 241 -22.23 -0.50 9.22
CA TRP A 241 -20.78 -0.37 9.27
C TRP A 241 -20.14 -1.28 10.31
N TYR A 242 -18.92 -1.71 10.06
CA TYR A 242 -18.10 -2.47 10.99
C TYR A 242 -16.75 -1.79 11.12
N TYR A 243 -16.22 -1.66 12.33
CA TYR A 243 -14.87 -1.10 12.55
C TYR A 243 -13.99 -2.07 13.33
N LYS A 244 -12.68 -1.98 13.12
CA LYS A 244 -11.71 -2.69 13.97
C LYS A 244 -11.33 -1.81 15.15
N ASP A 245 -11.55 -2.31 16.35
CA ASP A 245 -11.11 -1.67 17.59
C ASP A 245 -9.57 -1.62 17.66
N ARG A 246 -9.00 -0.86 18.61
CA ARG A 246 -7.54 -0.77 18.82
C ARG A 246 -6.90 -2.13 19.16
N LEU A 247 -7.71 -3.09 19.62
CA LEU A 247 -7.32 -4.48 19.88
C LEU A 247 -7.45 -5.39 18.65
N GLY A 248 -7.81 -4.85 17.48
CA GLY A 248 -7.99 -5.61 16.23
C GLY A 248 -9.31 -6.36 16.09
N ARG A 249 -10.18 -6.31 17.12
CA ARG A 249 -11.50 -6.95 17.08
C ARG A 249 -12.48 -6.20 16.20
N THR A 250 -13.22 -6.92 15.38
CA THR A 250 -14.31 -6.37 14.58
C THR A 250 -15.52 -6.06 15.46
N ARG A 251 -16.07 -4.85 15.34
CA ARG A 251 -17.27 -4.38 16.02
C ARG A 251 -18.30 -4.00 14.97
N GLY A 252 -19.55 -4.38 15.19
CA GLY A 252 -20.68 -4.04 14.33
C GLY A 252 -21.75 -5.14 14.33
N PRO A 253 -22.81 -4.97 13.53
CA PRO A 253 -23.10 -3.81 12.68
C PRO A 253 -23.39 -2.54 13.51
N CYS A 254 -22.88 -1.41 13.03
CA CYS A 254 -22.98 -0.10 13.65
C CYS A 254 -23.67 0.88 12.70
N GLU A 255 -24.64 1.63 13.23
CA GLU A 255 -25.21 2.78 12.53
C GLU A 255 -24.26 3.98 12.61
N LEU A 256 -24.45 4.96 11.72
CA LEU A 256 -23.62 6.16 11.69
C LEU A 256 -23.61 6.91 13.03
N ILE A 257 -24.72 6.91 13.77
CA ILE A 257 -24.80 7.53 15.11
C ILE A 257 -23.85 6.83 16.09
N THR A 258 -23.76 5.50 16.05
CA THR A 258 -22.85 4.74 16.91
C THR A 258 -21.38 4.95 16.54
N LEU A 259 -21.08 5.20 15.26
CA LEU A 259 -19.74 5.61 14.83
C LEU A 259 -19.41 7.03 15.31
N LYS A 260 -20.37 7.95 15.28
CA LYS A 260 -20.21 9.32 15.80
C LYS A 260 -19.91 9.33 17.29
N THR A 261 -20.62 8.52 18.08
CA THR A 261 -20.38 8.41 19.52
C THR A 261 -19.02 7.75 19.80
N ALA A 262 -18.66 6.70 19.07
CA ALA A 262 -17.36 6.04 19.20
C ALA A 262 -16.19 6.97 18.81
N TRP A 263 -16.39 7.83 17.80
CA TRP A 263 -15.44 8.88 17.45
C TRP A 263 -15.31 9.94 18.53
N GLY A 264 -16.43 10.46 19.04
CA GLY A 264 -16.44 11.47 20.12
C GLY A 264 -15.81 10.95 21.42
N ALA A 265 -15.97 9.66 21.70
CA ALA A 265 -15.32 8.96 22.81
C ALA A 265 -13.82 8.68 22.57
N GLY A 266 -13.30 8.96 21.37
CA GLY A 266 -11.91 8.67 21.00
C GLY A 266 -11.59 7.18 20.96
N ILE A 267 -12.58 6.32 20.68
CA ILE A 267 -12.41 4.88 20.44
C ILE A 267 -11.97 4.65 18.99
N ILE A 268 -12.58 5.41 18.08
CA ILE A 268 -12.33 5.38 16.64
C ILE A 268 -11.69 6.70 16.22
N ASP A 269 -10.74 6.62 15.29
CA ASP A 269 -10.05 7.76 14.70
C ASP A 269 -10.01 7.64 13.16
N LYS A 270 -9.45 8.64 12.48
CA LYS A 270 -9.26 8.67 11.02
C LYS A 270 -8.57 7.41 10.45
N HIS A 271 -7.68 6.82 11.25
CA HIS A 271 -6.86 5.66 10.87
C HIS A 271 -7.49 4.32 11.24
N THR A 272 -8.64 4.33 11.91
CA THR A 272 -9.36 3.10 12.23
C THR A 272 -9.85 2.45 10.96
N PHE A 273 -9.60 1.14 10.82
CA PHE A 273 -10.12 0.36 9.71
C PHE A 273 -11.62 0.16 9.88
N ILE A 274 -12.35 0.43 8.81
CA ILE A 274 -13.79 0.26 8.70
C ILE A 274 -14.12 -0.57 7.46
N TRP A 275 -15.25 -1.25 7.52
CA TRP A 275 -15.82 -2.03 6.44
C TRP A 275 -17.33 -1.77 6.40
N GLY A 276 -17.89 -1.70 5.19
CA GLY A 276 -19.32 -1.58 4.96
C GLY A 276 -19.76 -2.62 3.94
N GLU A 277 -21.05 -2.88 3.87
CA GLU A 277 -21.64 -3.93 3.02
C GLU A 277 -21.25 -3.81 1.53
N ASP A 278 -21.09 -2.58 1.04
CA ASP A 278 -20.69 -2.27 -0.34
C ASP A 278 -19.15 -2.11 -0.53
N MET A 279 -18.33 -2.58 0.41
CA MET A 279 -16.87 -2.51 0.33
C MET A 279 -16.23 -3.89 0.16
N ASP A 280 -15.27 -4.00 -0.76
CA ASP A 280 -14.53 -5.24 -0.98
C ASP A 280 -13.55 -5.56 0.16
N GLU A 281 -12.98 -4.52 0.79
CA GLU A 281 -11.89 -4.64 1.77
C GLU A 281 -12.04 -3.68 2.94
N TRP A 282 -11.37 -3.98 4.05
CA TRP A 282 -11.25 -3.07 5.19
C TRP A 282 -10.36 -1.88 4.82
N ALA A 283 -10.89 -0.66 4.94
CA ALA A 283 -10.15 0.56 4.65
C ALA A 283 -10.14 1.52 5.84
N PRO A 284 -9.10 2.34 6.06
CA PRO A 284 -9.15 3.41 7.05
C PRO A 284 -10.28 4.40 6.76
N ILE A 285 -10.93 4.94 7.78
CA ILE A 285 -12.10 5.84 7.63
C ILE A 285 -11.81 7.03 6.69
N HIS A 286 -10.63 7.65 6.80
CA HIS A 286 -10.27 8.78 5.94
C HIS A 286 -10.03 8.41 4.46
N MET A 287 -9.82 7.13 4.15
CA MET A 287 -9.67 6.65 2.78
C MET A 287 -11.02 6.35 2.12
N VAL A 288 -12.09 6.20 2.92
CA VAL A 288 -13.45 6.00 2.42
C VAL A 288 -14.06 7.37 2.08
N TYR A 289 -14.39 7.57 0.80
CA TYR A 289 -14.94 8.83 0.32
C TYR A 289 -16.18 9.25 1.11
N GLY A 290 -16.19 10.48 1.64
CA GLY A 290 -17.35 11.06 2.33
C GLY A 290 -17.65 10.49 3.72
N LEU A 291 -16.96 9.44 4.18
CA LEU A 291 -17.24 8.81 5.48
C LEU A 291 -16.70 9.62 6.67
N GLU A 292 -15.45 10.10 6.57
CA GLU A 292 -14.88 10.97 7.61
C GLU A 292 -15.78 12.17 7.91
N PRO A 293 -16.21 12.99 6.93
CA PRO A 293 -17.12 14.11 7.22
C PRO A 293 -18.50 13.67 7.72
N ALA A 294 -18.97 12.46 7.37
CA ALA A 294 -20.24 11.92 7.86
C ALA A 294 -20.19 11.52 9.35
N ILE A 295 -19.04 11.00 9.83
CA ILE A 295 -18.83 10.62 11.23
C ILE A 295 -18.33 11.82 12.05
N ALA A 296 -17.30 12.53 11.57
CA ALA A 296 -16.66 13.62 12.27
C ALA A 296 -17.34 14.97 11.98
N THR A 297 -18.64 15.08 12.29
CA THR A 297 -19.36 16.36 12.23
C THR A 297 -18.74 17.37 13.20
N TRP A 298 -18.99 18.67 13.00
CA TRP A 298 -18.37 19.74 13.81
C TRP A 298 -18.62 19.55 15.32
N GLU A 299 -19.82 19.10 15.70
CA GLU A 299 -20.20 18.79 17.09
C GLU A 299 -19.40 17.61 17.66
N VAL A 300 -19.19 16.56 16.88
CA VAL A 300 -18.43 15.36 17.27
C VAL A 300 -16.94 15.68 17.37
N ARG A 301 -16.41 16.51 16.46
CA ARG A 301 -15.03 17.00 16.53
C ARG A 301 -14.80 17.87 17.76
N PHE A 302 -15.77 18.69 18.14
CA PHE A 302 -15.70 19.46 19.38
C PHE A 302 -15.72 18.54 20.61
N GLY A 303 -16.62 17.55 20.64
CA GLY A 303 -16.65 16.53 21.69
C GLY A 303 -15.34 15.75 21.83
N ALA A 304 -14.78 15.29 20.70
CA ALA A 304 -13.49 14.60 20.65
C ALA A 304 -12.32 15.51 21.09
N ALA A 305 -12.35 16.80 20.74
CA ALA A 305 -11.35 17.75 21.19
C ALA A 305 -11.43 17.97 22.70
N ALA A 306 -12.63 18.04 23.27
CA ALA A 306 -12.85 18.16 24.72
C ALA A 306 -12.37 16.91 25.47
N THR A 307 -12.70 15.70 24.99
CA THR A 307 -12.22 14.45 25.60
C THR A 307 -10.70 14.33 25.49
N ALA A 308 -10.11 14.67 24.34
CA ALA A 308 -8.66 14.71 24.16
C ALA A 308 -7.99 15.74 25.08
N PHE A 309 -8.59 16.93 25.26
CA PHE A 309 -8.10 17.95 26.17
C PHE A 309 -8.07 17.45 27.63
N LEU A 310 -9.16 16.83 28.10
CA LEU A 310 -9.22 16.22 29.44
C LEU A 310 -8.17 15.11 29.60
N HIS A 311 -8.02 14.25 28.60
CA HIS A 311 -7.01 13.19 28.61
C HIS A 311 -5.57 13.74 28.60
N LYS A 312 -5.30 14.83 27.86
CA LYS A 312 -3.99 15.50 27.86
C LYS A 312 -3.70 16.14 29.22
N LEU A 313 -4.68 16.81 29.84
CA LEU A 313 -4.55 17.35 31.19
C LEU A 313 -4.24 16.24 32.21
N GLN A 314 -4.94 15.11 32.15
CA GLN A 314 -4.69 13.96 33.02
C GLN A 314 -3.27 13.40 32.89
N LYS A 315 -2.72 13.40 31.68
CA LYS A 315 -1.37 12.89 31.39
C LYS A 315 -0.26 13.95 31.51
N GLY A 316 -0.59 15.19 31.87
CA GLY A 316 0.37 16.30 31.92
C GLY A 316 0.94 16.68 30.54
N ILE A 317 0.25 16.35 29.46
CA ILE A 317 0.65 16.69 28.09
C ILE A 317 0.09 18.09 27.77
N PRO A 318 0.91 19.02 27.24
CA PRO A 318 0.41 20.33 26.84
C PRO A 318 -0.70 20.23 25.77
N PRO A 319 -1.76 21.05 25.86
CA PRO A 319 -2.94 20.92 25.01
C PRO A 319 -2.66 21.14 23.52
N TRP A 320 -1.65 21.95 23.19
CA TRP A 320 -1.22 22.27 21.82
C TRP A 320 -0.37 21.18 21.15
N VAL A 321 0.17 20.20 21.90
CA VAL A 321 0.96 19.13 21.29
C VAL A 321 0.02 18.06 20.74
N PRO A 322 0.09 17.71 19.45
CA PRO A 322 -0.73 16.64 18.89
C PRO A 322 -0.42 15.30 19.57
N LEU A 323 -1.41 14.42 19.66
CA LEU A 323 -1.17 13.06 20.13
C LEU A 323 -0.26 12.33 19.13
N LYS A 324 0.56 11.38 19.62
CA LYS A 324 1.44 10.58 18.76
C LYS A 324 0.63 9.93 17.64
N GLY A 325 1.04 10.14 16.38
CA GLY A 325 0.34 9.65 15.20
C GLY A 325 -0.78 10.55 14.67
N HIS A 326 -1.13 11.64 15.36
CA HIS A 326 -2.10 12.65 14.91
C HIS A 326 -1.44 13.97 14.47
N GLU A 327 -0.15 13.94 14.16
CA GLU A 327 0.56 15.08 13.60
C GLU A 327 0.04 15.37 12.19
N GLU A 328 -0.33 16.62 11.92
CA GLU A 328 -0.69 17.02 10.56
C GLU A 328 0.57 17.07 9.70
N LYS A 329 0.72 16.04 8.86
CA LYS A 329 1.84 15.93 7.93
C LYS A 329 1.39 16.30 6.53
N THR A 330 2.22 17.08 5.84
CA THR A 330 2.03 17.34 4.41
C THR A 330 2.27 16.05 3.62
N TYR A 331 1.63 15.90 2.47
CA TYR A 331 1.86 14.72 1.61
C TYR A 331 3.33 14.55 1.22
N LYS A 332 4.07 15.66 1.07
CA LYS A 332 5.50 15.64 0.78
C LYS A 332 6.29 15.04 1.96
N GLN A 333 6.00 15.49 3.19
CA GLN A 333 6.60 14.91 4.40
C GLN A 333 6.28 13.42 4.53
N LEU A 334 5.03 13.00 4.30
CA LEU A 334 4.66 11.58 4.32
C LEU A 334 5.42 10.76 3.27
N GLN A 335 5.59 11.30 2.07
CA GLN A 335 6.37 10.65 1.02
C GLN A 335 7.85 10.55 1.38
N GLU A 336 8.44 11.62 1.93
CA GLU A 336 9.83 11.66 2.39
C GLU A 336 10.07 10.68 3.54
N GLU A 337 9.18 10.66 4.55
CA GLU A 337 9.22 9.70 5.65
C GLU A 337 9.08 8.25 5.16
N ALA A 338 8.19 7.99 4.20
CA ALA A 338 8.04 6.65 3.62
C ALA A 338 9.30 6.22 2.85
N ILE A 339 9.90 7.12 2.08
CA ILE A 339 11.16 6.88 1.36
C ILE A 339 12.30 6.66 2.35
N GLU A 340 12.41 7.50 3.38
CA GLU A 340 13.44 7.41 4.40
C GLU A 340 13.29 6.12 5.21
N SER A 341 12.08 5.79 5.66
CA SER A 341 11.76 4.54 6.35
C SER A 341 12.18 3.33 5.50
N LYS A 342 11.82 3.32 4.21
CA LYS A 342 12.21 2.25 3.28
C LYS A 342 13.73 2.18 3.08
N ARG A 343 14.41 3.32 2.98
CA ARG A 343 15.88 3.37 2.85
C ARG A 343 16.56 2.84 4.11
N ARG A 344 16.08 3.23 5.29
CA ARG A 344 16.56 2.70 6.57
C ARG A 344 16.31 1.20 6.66
N ASP A 345 15.14 0.72 6.26
CA ASP A 345 14.82 -0.71 6.26
C ASP A 345 15.79 -1.51 5.37
N LEU A 346 16.06 -1.01 4.16
CA LEU A 346 17.03 -1.61 3.26
C LEU A 346 18.47 -1.56 3.83
N ALA A 347 18.83 -0.48 4.51
CA ALA A 347 20.13 -0.34 5.15
C ALA A 347 20.28 -1.28 6.36
N VAL A 348 19.22 -1.48 7.17
CA VAL A 348 19.18 -2.50 8.23
C VAL A 348 19.42 -3.88 7.64
N LEU A 349 18.72 -4.21 6.54
CA LEU A 349 18.92 -5.48 5.86
C LEU A 349 20.35 -5.61 5.32
N LYS A 350 20.92 -4.55 4.73
CA LYS A 350 22.30 -4.57 4.23
C LYS A 350 23.32 -4.76 5.35
N ALA A 351 23.14 -4.10 6.50
CA ALA A 351 24.02 -4.25 7.65
C ALA A 351 24.01 -5.68 8.23
N ASN A 352 22.91 -6.42 8.03
CA ASN A 352 22.66 -7.72 8.67
C ASN A 352 22.57 -8.89 7.68
N ASP A 353 23.20 -8.77 6.49
CA ASP A 353 23.23 -9.78 5.43
C ASP A 353 21.83 -10.26 4.98
N GLY A 354 20.90 -9.31 4.83
CA GLY A 354 19.53 -9.53 4.37
C GLY A 354 18.57 -10.05 5.43
N ILE A 355 18.95 -10.02 6.72
CA ILE A 355 18.11 -10.52 7.82
C ILE A 355 17.73 -9.37 8.75
N TRP A 356 16.44 -9.22 9.05
CA TRP A 356 16.00 -8.24 10.03
C TRP A 356 16.43 -8.66 11.46
N PRO A 357 17.13 -7.80 12.22
CA PRO A 357 17.49 -8.11 13.60
C PRO A 357 16.24 -8.29 14.47
N GLY A 358 16.21 -9.36 15.28
CA GLY A 358 15.00 -9.78 16.02
C GLY A 358 14.15 -10.85 15.32
N VAL A 359 14.40 -11.15 14.04
CA VAL A 359 13.89 -12.39 13.41
C VAL A 359 14.79 -13.59 13.76
N ARG A 360 16.05 -13.31 14.16
CA ARG A 360 17.01 -14.32 14.65
C ARG A 360 16.78 -14.73 16.10
N THR A 361 16.03 -13.96 16.90
CA THR A 361 15.78 -14.30 18.30
C THR A 361 14.85 -15.51 18.35
N PRO A 362 15.28 -16.62 18.98
CA PRO A 362 14.47 -17.80 19.11
C PRO A 362 13.14 -17.49 19.79
N SER A 363 13.07 -16.52 20.70
CA SER A 363 11.87 -16.17 21.48
C SER A 363 10.67 -15.75 20.64
N HIS A 364 10.81 -14.90 19.61
CA HIS A 364 9.65 -14.47 18.79
C HIS A 364 9.14 -15.61 17.90
N ALA A 365 10.06 -16.37 17.30
CA ALA A 365 9.74 -17.55 16.50
C ALA A 365 9.26 -18.73 17.37
N LEU A 366 9.81 -18.94 18.57
CA LEU A 366 9.35 -19.92 19.58
C LEU A 366 8.06 -19.48 20.25
N PHE A 367 7.76 -18.19 20.39
CA PHE A 367 6.48 -17.74 20.93
C PHE A 367 5.36 -18.00 19.91
N LEU A 368 5.63 -17.86 18.61
CA LEU A 368 4.73 -18.25 17.52
C LEU A 368 4.69 -19.78 17.28
N TRP A 369 5.76 -20.51 17.59
CA TRP A 369 5.88 -21.96 17.32
C TRP A 369 5.53 -22.85 18.53
N ALA A 370 5.88 -22.44 19.75
CA ALA A 370 5.57 -23.13 21.01
C ALA A 370 4.18 -22.77 21.58
N SER A 371 3.47 -21.80 21.00
CA SER A 371 2.06 -21.51 21.32
C SER A 371 1.06 -22.49 20.70
N GLY A 372 1.55 -23.59 20.14
CA GLY A 372 0.72 -24.73 19.74
C GLY A 372 -0.06 -25.35 20.91
N SER A 373 -1.36 -25.52 20.66
CA SER A 373 -2.39 -26.28 21.38
C SER A 373 -3.08 -25.66 22.61
N GLU A 374 -2.42 -24.90 23.48
CA GLU A 374 -3.09 -24.39 24.70
C GLU A 374 -3.61 -22.94 24.57
N MET A 375 -3.01 -22.12 23.70
CA MET A 375 -3.46 -20.74 23.43
C MET A 375 -4.32 -20.62 22.16
N THR A 376 -4.42 -21.69 21.37
CA THR A 376 -5.16 -21.74 20.09
C THR A 376 -6.67 -21.58 20.27
N THR A 377 -7.26 -22.08 21.36
CA THR A 377 -8.70 -21.92 21.64
C THR A 377 -9.09 -20.48 22.02
N LEU A 378 -8.13 -19.61 22.35
CA LEU A 378 -8.35 -18.18 22.59
C LEU A 378 -8.16 -17.32 21.33
N LEU A 379 -7.55 -17.87 20.29
CA LEU A 379 -7.16 -17.18 19.04
C LEU A 379 -7.88 -17.74 17.80
N GLU A 380 -9.00 -18.44 17.99
CA GLU A 380 -9.88 -19.01 16.94
C GLU A 380 -10.65 -17.96 16.12
N SER A 381 -9.98 -16.90 15.68
CA SER A 381 -10.44 -16.08 14.56
C SER A 381 -9.27 -15.50 13.77
N ASP A 382 -8.76 -16.35 12.88
CA ASP A 382 -8.18 -16.10 11.55
C ASP A 382 -6.73 -15.64 11.30
N HIS A 383 -6.05 -16.56 10.58
CA HIS A 383 -5.07 -16.45 9.49
C HIS A 383 -3.57 -16.75 9.75
N MET A 384 -3.09 -17.79 9.03
CA MET A 384 -1.83 -18.54 9.13
C MET A 384 -0.53 -17.73 8.96
N PRO A 385 0.56 -18.06 9.70
CA PRO A 385 1.85 -17.39 9.61
C PRO A 385 2.91 -18.27 8.90
N ASN A 386 2.70 -18.73 7.67
CA ASN A 386 3.74 -19.48 6.94
C ASN A 386 4.17 -18.74 5.68
N LYS A 387 5.37 -18.15 5.70
CA LYS A 387 6.05 -17.71 4.46
C LYS A 387 7.60 -17.71 4.48
N TYR A 388 8.27 -18.39 5.42
CA TYR A 388 9.73 -18.53 5.31
C TYR A 388 10.29 -19.77 6.06
N ILE A 389 10.90 -20.71 5.33
CA ILE A 389 11.76 -21.76 5.92
C ILE A 389 13.08 -21.12 6.36
N SER A 390 13.41 -21.21 7.65
CA SER A 390 14.65 -20.69 8.23
C SER A 390 15.90 -21.39 7.68
N LYS A 391 17.03 -20.66 7.60
CA LYS A 391 18.31 -21.14 7.07
C LYS A 391 18.83 -22.40 7.80
N ASP A 392 18.54 -22.54 9.09
CA ASP A 392 18.93 -23.73 9.85
C ASP A 392 18.14 -24.96 9.48
N LEU A 393 16.85 -24.81 9.15
CA LEU A 393 16.03 -25.91 8.64
C LEU A 393 16.52 -26.31 7.24
N ARG A 394 16.94 -25.36 6.40
CA ARG A 394 17.62 -25.63 5.12
C ARG A 394 18.94 -26.39 5.31
N ARG A 395 19.74 -26.03 6.32
CA ARG A 395 21.00 -26.74 6.66
C ARG A 395 20.73 -28.15 7.17
N LYS A 396 19.69 -28.35 7.97
CA LYS A 396 19.25 -29.68 8.43
C LYS A 396 18.79 -30.53 7.25
N LEU A 397 17.98 -29.96 6.35
CA LEU A 397 17.54 -30.63 5.11
C LEU A 397 18.70 -30.97 4.18
N ALA A 398 19.66 -30.07 3.99
CA ALA A 398 20.86 -30.34 3.19
C ALA A 398 21.79 -31.40 3.82
N LYS A 399 21.75 -31.59 5.15
CA LYS A 399 22.43 -32.71 5.82
C LYS A 399 21.73 -34.05 5.59
N VAL A 400 20.40 -34.05 5.56
CA VAL A 400 19.59 -35.26 5.33
C VAL A 400 19.60 -35.66 3.85
N ILE A 401 19.59 -34.67 2.95
CA ILE A 401 19.59 -34.83 1.49
C ILE A 401 20.85 -34.15 0.93
N PRO A 402 22.00 -34.87 0.90
CA PRO A 402 23.23 -34.31 0.37
C PRO A 402 23.07 -33.98 -1.12
N GLY A 403 23.20 -32.69 -1.45
CA GLY A 403 23.02 -32.15 -2.82
C GLY A 403 21.86 -31.16 -2.96
N LEU A 404 20.99 -31.05 -1.96
CA LEU A 404 19.86 -30.12 -1.97
C LEU A 404 20.33 -28.66 -1.91
N ARG A 405 20.14 -27.91 -3.00
CA ARG A 405 20.57 -26.52 -3.11
C ARG A 405 19.53 -25.59 -2.46
N PRO A 406 19.92 -24.41 -1.93
CA PRO A 406 19.01 -23.52 -1.19
C PRO A 406 17.75 -23.05 -1.94
N TRP A 407 17.78 -22.96 -3.28
CA TRP A 407 16.61 -22.65 -4.11
C TRP A 407 15.78 -23.88 -4.44
N GLU A 408 16.35 -25.09 -4.37
CA GLU A 408 15.62 -26.34 -4.58
C GLU A 408 14.63 -26.59 -3.43
N VAL A 409 14.90 -26.05 -2.23
CA VAL A 409 13.96 -26.06 -1.09
C VAL A 409 12.71 -25.22 -1.37
N LEU A 410 12.87 -24.08 -2.05
CA LEU A 410 11.76 -23.26 -2.54
C LEU A 410 10.95 -24.01 -3.61
N SER A 411 11.63 -24.79 -4.47
CA SER A 411 10.95 -25.65 -5.43
C SER A 411 10.28 -26.86 -4.80
N VAL A 412 10.69 -27.32 -3.62
CA VAL A 412 10.00 -28.41 -2.90
C VAL A 412 8.70 -27.93 -2.29
N GLU A 413 8.64 -26.72 -1.73
CA GLU A 413 7.37 -26.11 -1.29
C GLU A 413 6.44 -25.82 -2.48
N GLN A 414 6.98 -25.21 -3.54
CA GLN A 414 6.22 -24.98 -4.77
C GLN A 414 5.75 -26.29 -5.41
N ALA A 415 6.58 -27.34 -5.43
CA ALA A 415 6.22 -28.66 -5.95
C ALA A 415 5.22 -29.39 -5.06
N MET A 416 5.36 -29.34 -3.73
CA MET A 416 4.40 -29.93 -2.81
C MET A 416 3.04 -29.22 -2.94
N ASP A 417 3.00 -27.91 -3.03
CA ASP A 417 1.76 -27.17 -3.25
C ASP A 417 1.22 -27.32 -4.69
N GLU A 418 2.08 -27.49 -5.70
CA GLU A 418 1.65 -27.82 -7.07
C GLU A 418 1.05 -29.22 -7.12
N ILE A 419 1.60 -30.19 -6.37
CA ILE A 419 1.04 -31.53 -6.17
C ILE A 419 -0.28 -31.45 -5.38
N THR A 420 -0.37 -30.59 -4.36
CA THR A 420 -1.50 -30.54 -3.43
C THR A 420 -2.68 -29.72 -3.98
N TYR A 421 -2.40 -28.63 -4.70
CA TYR A 421 -3.40 -27.70 -5.25
C TYR A 421 -3.44 -27.65 -6.79
N GLY A 422 -2.69 -28.53 -7.45
CA GLY A 422 -2.67 -28.67 -8.92
C GLY A 422 -2.13 -27.45 -9.65
N GLY A 423 -1.28 -26.63 -9.00
CA GLY A 423 -0.71 -25.39 -9.58
C GLY A 423 -1.72 -24.26 -9.82
N LYS A 424 -3.00 -24.43 -9.47
CA LYS A 424 -4.07 -23.46 -9.77
C LYS A 424 -4.10 -22.25 -8.83
N TRP A 425 -3.47 -22.36 -7.66
CA TRP A 425 -3.59 -21.38 -6.57
C TRP A 425 -2.47 -20.32 -6.56
N TYR A 426 -1.41 -20.53 -7.33
CA TYR A 426 -0.29 -19.60 -7.40
C TYR A 426 -0.55 -18.49 -8.41
N ARG A 427 -0.15 -17.26 -8.04
CA ARG A 427 0.02 -16.17 -9.00
C ARG A 427 1.21 -16.52 -9.89
N GLU A 428 1.03 -16.35 -11.20
CA GLU A 428 2.11 -16.55 -12.17
C GLU A 428 3.34 -15.69 -11.80
N PRO A 429 4.56 -16.16 -12.12
CA PRO A 429 5.78 -15.47 -11.75
C PRO A 429 5.76 -14.00 -12.19
N LEU A 430 6.12 -13.08 -11.29
CA LEU A 430 6.26 -11.66 -11.59
C LEU A 430 7.20 -11.47 -12.79
N GLY A 431 6.68 -10.91 -13.90
CA GLY A 431 7.45 -10.67 -15.13
C GLY A 431 7.23 -11.69 -16.26
N SER A 432 6.38 -12.70 -16.09
CA SER A 432 5.97 -13.66 -17.13
C SER A 432 5.17 -13.06 -18.30
N TYR A 433 4.98 -11.74 -18.36
CA TYR A 433 4.07 -11.02 -19.28
C TYR A 433 2.61 -11.51 -19.26
N THR A 434 2.26 -12.45 -18.37
CA THR A 434 0.91 -12.96 -18.13
C THR A 434 0.24 -12.32 -16.90
N THR A 435 0.94 -11.42 -16.19
CA THR A 435 0.38 -10.63 -15.07
C THR A 435 -0.70 -9.61 -15.49
N GLY A 436 -0.97 -9.46 -16.79
CA GLY A 436 -2.18 -8.81 -17.26
C GLY A 436 -3.39 -9.72 -17.02
N PRO A 437 -4.59 -9.19 -16.75
CA PRO A 437 -5.75 -10.04 -16.51
C PRO A 437 -5.98 -11.03 -17.67
N PRO A 438 -6.34 -12.30 -17.38
CA PRO A 438 -6.28 -13.41 -18.34
C PRO A 438 -7.11 -13.16 -19.61
N TYR A 439 -8.15 -12.33 -19.50
CA TYR A 439 -8.98 -11.91 -20.64
C TYR A 439 -8.18 -11.20 -21.74
N ILE A 440 -7.00 -10.63 -21.48
CA ILE A 440 -6.19 -9.92 -22.48
C ILE A 440 -5.61 -10.89 -23.50
N ALA A 441 -5.05 -12.02 -23.06
CA ALA A 441 -4.44 -13.00 -23.94
C ALA A 441 -5.49 -13.64 -24.87
N GLU A 442 -6.61 -14.01 -24.30
CA GLU A 442 -7.77 -14.50 -25.04
C GLU A 442 -8.38 -13.41 -25.95
N TRP A 443 -8.47 -12.15 -25.52
CA TRP A 443 -8.94 -11.04 -26.36
C TRP A 443 -8.06 -10.89 -27.60
N ASN A 444 -6.73 -10.93 -27.42
CA ASN A 444 -5.78 -10.85 -28.52
C ASN A 444 -5.96 -12.02 -29.50
N ARG A 445 -6.22 -13.23 -28.98
CA ARG A 445 -6.51 -14.42 -29.80
C ARG A 445 -7.79 -14.25 -30.59
N ASP A 446 -8.88 -13.80 -29.97
CA ASP A 446 -10.17 -13.59 -30.62
C ASP A 446 -10.11 -12.51 -31.69
N VAL A 447 -9.40 -11.41 -31.41
CA VAL A 447 -9.18 -10.34 -32.40
C VAL A 447 -8.38 -10.87 -33.58
N GLN A 448 -7.33 -11.66 -33.34
CA GLN A 448 -6.56 -12.30 -34.42
C GLN A 448 -7.44 -13.26 -35.24
N GLN A 449 -8.24 -14.11 -34.59
CA GLN A 449 -9.17 -15.01 -35.28
C GLN A 449 -10.21 -14.24 -36.09
N THR A 450 -10.83 -13.22 -35.51
CA THR A 450 -11.81 -12.37 -36.21
C THR A 450 -11.20 -11.71 -37.43
N LEU A 451 -9.97 -11.21 -37.30
CA LEU A 451 -9.23 -10.59 -38.40
C LEU A 451 -8.87 -11.61 -39.49
N GLN A 452 -8.47 -12.82 -39.12
CA GLN A 452 -8.23 -13.93 -40.06
C GLN A 452 -9.51 -14.34 -40.80
N VAL A 453 -10.62 -14.52 -40.06
CA VAL A 453 -11.93 -14.84 -40.64
C VAL A 453 -12.37 -13.73 -41.59
N PHE A 454 -12.30 -12.47 -41.16
CA PHE A 454 -12.62 -11.32 -42.00
C PHE A 454 -11.78 -11.28 -43.29
N HIS A 455 -10.47 -11.49 -43.21
CA HIS A 455 -9.62 -11.56 -44.39
C HIS A 455 -9.96 -12.75 -45.30
N SER A 456 -10.26 -13.91 -44.73
CA SER A 456 -10.62 -15.11 -45.49
C SER A 456 -11.95 -14.94 -46.24
N VAL A 457 -12.97 -14.41 -45.56
CA VAL A 457 -14.30 -14.14 -46.10
C VAL A 457 -14.22 -13.04 -47.16
N SER A 458 -13.49 -11.96 -46.87
CA SER A 458 -13.26 -10.87 -47.83
C SER A 458 -12.59 -11.41 -49.09
N ARG A 459 -11.51 -12.19 -48.95
CA ARG A 459 -10.81 -12.80 -50.09
C ARG A 459 -11.70 -13.74 -50.89
N ALA A 460 -12.53 -14.55 -50.22
CA ALA A 460 -13.48 -15.43 -50.88
C ALA A 460 -14.56 -14.66 -51.65
N LEU A 461 -15.13 -13.61 -51.04
CA LEU A 461 -16.07 -12.70 -51.68
C LEU A 461 -15.45 -12.02 -52.90
N TYR A 462 -14.25 -11.45 -52.77
CA TYR A 462 -13.54 -10.82 -53.89
C TYR A 462 -13.34 -11.80 -55.06
N LYS A 463 -12.88 -13.04 -54.78
CA LYS A 463 -12.73 -14.07 -55.81
C LYS A 463 -14.06 -14.44 -56.47
N LYS A 464 -15.15 -14.51 -55.71
CA LYS A 464 -16.48 -14.82 -56.24
C LYS A 464 -16.98 -13.68 -57.14
N LEU A 465 -16.82 -12.43 -56.71
CA LEU A 465 -17.21 -11.26 -57.49
C LEU A 465 -16.39 -11.13 -58.78
N GLU A 466 -15.08 -11.38 -58.73
CA GLU A 466 -14.21 -11.37 -59.92
C GLU A 466 -14.63 -12.41 -60.97
N ARG A 467 -15.13 -13.58 -60.54
CA ARG A 467 -15.59 -14.63 -61.46
C ARG A 467 -17.00 -14.40 -62.01
N THR A 468 -17.87 -13.77 -61.23
CA THR A 468 -19.31 -13.65 -61.54
C THR A 468 -19.66 -12.35 -62.26
N ILE A 469 -18.91 -11.28 -62.02
CA ILE A 469 -19.18 -9.96 -62.58
C ILE A 469 -18.09 -9.61 -63.60
N PRO A 470 -18.40 -9.62 -64.92
CA PRO A 470 -17.47 -9.18 -65.95
C PRO A 470 -17.01 -7.74 -65.69
N GLY A 471 -15.70 -7.48 -65.76
CA GLY A 471 -15.13 -6.14 -65.55
C GLY A 471 -14.93 -5.73 -64.09
N PHE A 472 -15.32 -6.55 -63.10
CA PHE A 472 -15.12 -6.26 -61.67
C PHE A 472 -13.66 -5.97 -61.30
N LYS A 473 -12.71 -6.68 -61.92
CA LYS A 473 -11.27 -6.47 -61.72
C LYS A 473 -10.82 -5.04 -62.09
N ALA A 474 -11.38 -4.48 -63.17
CA ALA A 474 -11.06 -3.12 -63.60
C ALA A 474 -11.62 -2.07 -62.63
N ILE A 475 -12.79 -2.33 -62.05
CA ILE A 475 -13.39 -1.50 -61.00
C ILE A 475 -12.53 -1.56 -59.73
N MET A 476 -12.16 -2.76 -59.28
CA MET A 476 -11.30 -2.94 -58.09
C MET A 476 -9.94 -2.26 -58.24
N LYS A 477 -9.32 -2.32 -59.42
CA LYS A 477 -8.07 -1.60 -59.68
C LYS A 477 -8.21 -0.07 -59.52
N LYS A 478 -9.37 0.49 -59.87
CA LYS A 478 -9.67 1.91 -59.62
C LYS A 478 -9.92 2.20 -58.14
N VAL A 479 -10.60 1.29 -57.43
CA VAL A 479 -10.84 1.41 -55.98
C VAL A 479 -9.52 1.32 -55.20
N GLU A 480 -8.61 0.42 -55.59
CA GLU A 480 -7.28 0.30 -55.01
C GLU A 480 -6.46 1.56 -55.27
N ALA A 481 -6.43 2.05 -56.52
CA ALA A 481 -5.74 3.29 -56.85
C ALA A 481 -6.28 4.51 -56.08
N ASP A 482 -7.60 4.61 -55.89
CA ASP A 482 -8.22 5.65 -55.07
C ASP A 482 -7.91 5.49 -53.57
N ALA A 483 -7.90 4.25 -53.06
CA ALA A 483 -7.52 3.97 -51.68
C ALA A 483 -6.05 4.30 -51.41
N ASP A 484 -5.15 3.98 -52.35
CA ASP A 484 -3.73 4.31 -52.28
C ASP A 484 -3.50 5.82 -52.35
N ALA A 485 -4.21 6.54 -53.23
CA ALA A 485 -4.18 7.99 -53.28
C ALA A 485 -4.66 8.64 -51.98
N ARG A 486 -5.74 8.13 -51.38
CA ARG A 486 -6.23 8.58 -50.06
C ARG A 486 -5.23 8.27 -48.94
N ASN A 487 -4.58 7.11 -48.99
CA ASN A 487 -3.56 6.74 -48.01
C ASN A 487 -2.29 7.59 -48.15
N ALA A 488 -1.88 7.93 -49.38
CA ALA A 488 -0.78 8.84 -49.64
C ALA A 488 -1.08 10.24 -49.07
N ARG A 489 -2.26 10.80 -49.36
CA ARG A 489 -2.70 12.08 -48.77
C ARG A 489 -2.68 12.07 -47.24
N ARG A 490 -3.21 11.02 -46.61
CA ARG A 490 -3.17 10.89 -45.14
C ARG A 490 -1.75 10.77 -44.59
N LYS A 491 -0.83 10.12 -45.31
CA LYS A 491 0.59 10.06 -44.92
C LYS A 491 1.22 11.44 -45.00
N GLU A 492 0.99 12.17 -46.08
CA GLU A 492 1.45 13.54 -46.26
C GLU A 492 0.90 14.48 -45.18
N GLU A 493 -0.40 14.40 -44.86
CA GLU A 493 -1.03 15.16 -43.78
C GLU A 493 -0.41 14.83 -42.40
N ARG A 494 -0.16 13.54 -42.12
CA ARG A 494 0.49 13.13 -40.86
C ARG A 494 1.92 13.61 -40.78
N GLU A 495 2.66 13.58 -41.88
CA GLU A 495 4.03 14.10 -41.95
C GLU A 495 4.06 15.61 -41.82
N ALA A 496 3.15 16.32 -42.49
CA ALA A 496 2.98 17.77 -42.36
C ALA A 496 2.62 18.16 -40.92
N TYR A 497 1.69 17.43 -40.30
CA TYR A 497 1.34 17.62 -38.89
C TYR A 497 2.53 17.34 -37.96
N ARG A 498 3.31 16.29 -38.23
CA ARG A 498 4.52 15.98 -37.45
C ARG A 498 5.57 17.09 -37.60
N LYS A 499 5.81 17.57 -38.82
CA LYS A 499 6.73 18.68 -39.11
C LYS A 499 6.26 20.00 -38.48
N ALA A 500 4.96 20.31 -38.54
CA ALA A 500 4.38 21.49 -37.89
C ALA A 500 4.53 21.42 -36.36
N LYS A 501 4.31 20.24 -35.78
CA LYS A 501 4.53 19.98 -34.35
C LYS A 501 6.00 20.08 -33.96
N GLU A 502 6.92 19.64 -34.82
CA GLU A 502 8.37 19.80 -34.62
C GLU A 502 8.81 21.27 -34.75
N ALA A 503 8.26 22.03 -35.70
CA ALA A 503 8.52 23.45 -35.86
C ALA A 503 7.99 24.27 -34.68
N ALA A 504 6.77 23.98 -34.22
CA ALA A 504 6.18 24.58 -33.02
C ALA A 504 6.91 24.21 -31.71
N LYS A 505 7.74 23.16 -31.73
CA LYS A 505 8.64 22.81 -30.62
C LYS A 505 10.02 23.48 -30.73
N ARG A 506 10.39 23.99 -31.91
CA ARG A 506 11.67 24.69 -32.16
C ARG A 506 11.56 26.19 -31.90
N HIS A 507 10.37 26.77 -32.08
CA HIS A 507 9.98 28.06 -31.52
C HIS A 507 9.57 27.91 -30.06
#